data_AF-A0A812LB63-F1
#
_entry.id   AF-A0A812LB63-F1
#
_cell.length_a   1.000
_cell.length_b   1.000
_cell.length_c   1.000
_cell.angle_alpha   90.00
_cell.angle_beta   90.00
_cell.angle_gamma   90.00
#
_symmetry.space_group_name_H-M   'P 1'
#
loop_
_entity.id
_entity.type
_entity.pdbx_description
1 polymer ?
#
loop_
_entity_poly.entity_id
_entity_poly.type
_entity_poly.pdbx_seq_one_letter_code
_entity_poly.pdbx_strand_id
1 'polypeptide(L)'
;MAWEHAWLLAMLLLAGLGLQGCKNITKIDTDLVLNLPPPPTPIPLAVIPLPIETSQRPLPPLPPVTSSPPSHPLQLAPIAPQPVVAPPESVALPRLIVWNNCSKLPIWIASSANVPQPATRNVRILPGQSYSFYIPNAGLSSTRFWPKAWCDDQGQKCVLGSSGGDGQDCPDGGCAPPIDSKFEASFGAVGVDCATKNEGCDWFDTSAVDGYSLPYKLEMSSHCPQAKKIDCLGLSLADCPADEWLGDVGNQDLRVWDHLSSKVVGCYSPCGKLSYSNWGNKVGQNAPNSDVAKMYCCPTPPVSPQQCRTGPVEQTAFVKLIHEKCANVYGYAYDDAVGLQVCPAGTTYTWTLGCPTEVVQG
;
A
#
# COMPACT_ATOMS: atom_id res chain seq x y z
N MET A 1 24.79 34.85 -14.47
CA MET A 1 24.16 34.55 -15.77
C MET A 1 23.19 33.41 -15.51
N ALA A 2 22.09 33.73 -14.86
CA ALA A 2 20.81 34.11 -15.47
C ALA A 2 20.12 32.84 -16.00
N TRP A 3 18.97 32.54 -15.40
CA TRP A 3 17.73 31.97 -15.94
C TRP A 3 16.95 31.38 -14.74
N GLU A 4 16.59 32.26 -13.81
CA GLU A 4 15.38 32.15 -13.01
C GLU A 4 14.50 33.35 -13.40
N HIS A 5 13.21 33.34 -13.03
CA HIS A 5 12.13 34.31 -13.35
C HIS A 5 11.16 33.87 -14.46
N ALA A 6 10.20 33.01 -14.10
CA ALA A 6 8.92 32.94 -14.80
C ALA A 6 7.77 32.37 -13.93
N TRP A 7 7.69 32.70 -12.62
CA TRP A 7 6.56 32.24 -11.78
C TRP A 7 6.08 33.24 -10.71
N LEU A 8 6.33 34.54 -10.89
CA LEU A 8 6.00 35.57 -9.88
C LEU A 8 5.18 36.76 -10.41
N LEU A 9 4.38 36.55 -11.47
CA LEU A 9 3.59 37.62 -12.10
C LEU A 9 2.09 37.29 -12.31
N ALA A 10 1.51 36.45 -11.46
CA ALA A 10 0.07 36.16 -11.46
C ALA A 10 -0.63 36.37 -10.10
N MET A 11 -0.02 37.13 -9.17
CA MET A 11 -0.60 37.42 -7.85
C MET A 11 -0.64 38.90 -7.47
N LEU A 12 -0.71 39.82 -8.44
CA LEU A 12 -0.71 41.27 -8.14
C LEU A 12 -1.62 42.10 -9.05
N LEU A 13 -2.81 41.59 -9.38
CA LEU A 13 -3.80 42.34 -10.19
C LEU A 13 -5.25 42.32 -9.67
N LEU A 14 -5.45 42.08 -8.36
CA LEU A 14 -6.77 42.29 -7.71
C LEU A 14 -6.65 43.00 -6.35
N ALA A 15 -5.86 44.07 -6.31
CA ALA A 15 -5.86 45.02 -5.20
C ALA A 15 -6.00 46.44 -5.77
N GLY A 16 -7.22 46.81 -6.16
CA GLY A 16 -7.51 48.15 -6.64
C GLY A 16 -8.87 48.24 -7.32
N LEU A 17 -9.88 48.63 -6.54
CA LEU A 17 -11.27 49.07 -6.85
C LEU A 17 -12.11 48.45 -5.70
N GLY A 18 -12.55 49.16 -4.67
CA GLY A 18 -13.17 50.47 -4.65
C GLY A 18 -14.44 50.30 -3.80
N LEU A 19 -14.46 50.88 -2.61
CA LEU A 19 -15.62 50.94 -1.73
C LEU A 19 -16.78 51.67 -2.41
N GLN A 20 -17.92 51.01 -2.60
CA GLN A 20 -19.24 51.67 -2.63
C GLN A 20 -20.39 50.66 -2.55
N GLY A 21 -21.21 50.82 -1.50
CA GLY A 21 -22.65 50.53 -1.58
C GLY A 21 -23.14 49.17 -1.10
N CYS A 22 -23.23 48.98 0.21
CA CYS A 22 -24.26 48.09 0.76
C CYS A 22 -25.64 48.69 0.51
N LYS A 23 -26.48 48.04 -0.30
CA LYS A 23 -27.95 48.18 -0.26
C LYS A 23 -28.62 46.96 -0.91
N ASN A 24 -29.41 46.25 -0.10
CA ASN A 24 -30.50 45.33 -0.44
C ASN A 24 -30.21 44.16 -1.39
N ILE A 25 -29.96 42.97 -0.82
CA ILE A 25 -30.24 41.69 -1.49
C ILE A 25 -31.21 40.89 -0.60
N THR A 26 -32.51 41.03 -0.89
CA THR A 26 -33.56 40.10 -0.47
C THR A 26 -33.76 39.06 -1.57
N LYS A 27 -32.87 38.07 -1.63
CA LYS A 27 -33.10 36.70 -2.16
C LYS A 27 -31.79 35.92 -2.08
N ILE A 28 -31.79 34.82 -1.34
CA ILE A 28 -30.72 33.82 -1.41
C ILE A 28 -31.00 33.01 -2.67
N ASP A 29 -30.19 33.24 -3.70
CA ASP A 29 -30.18 32.42 -4.90
C ASP A 29 -29.43 31.12 -4.58
N THR A 30 -30.13 29.98 -4.68
CA THR A 30 -29.64 28.67 -4.21
C THR A 30 -28.74 27.98 -5.25
N ASP A 31 -28.47 28.63 -6.38
CA ASP A 31 -27.73 28.06 -7.50
C ASP A 31 -26.23 28.38 -7.52
N LEU A 32 -25.70 29.14 -6.55
CA LEU A 32 -24.25 29.46 -6.51
C LEU A 32 -23.38 28.48 -5.69
N VAL A 33 -23.97 27.50 -5.01
CA VAL A 33 -23.24 26.53 -4.18
C VAL A 33 -22.87 25.24 -4.95
N LEU A 34 -23.35 25.08 -6.18
CA LEU A 34 -23.18 23.84 -6.98
C LEU A 34 -21.97 23.83 -7.93
N ASN A 35 -21.13 24.87 -7.97
CA ASN A 35 -20.05 24.98 -8.97
C ASN A 35 -18.64 25.22 -8.41
N LEU A 36 -18.38 24.87 -7.14
CA LEU A 36 -17.00 24.76 -6.68
C LEU A 36 -16.42 23.42 -7.16
N PRO A 37 -15.27 23.40 -7.86
CA PRO A 37 -14.60 22.15 -8.17
C PRO A 37 -14.27 21.44 -6.85
N PRO A 38 -14.45 20.11 -6.75
CA PRO A 38 -14.00 19.38 -5.58
C PRO A 38 -12.49 19.63 -5.37
N PRO A 39 -12.01 19.64 -4.11
CA PRO A 39 -10.57 19.71 -3.87
C PRO A 39 -9.87 18.58 -4.65
N PRO A 40 -8.64 18.80 -5.14
CA PRO A 40 -7.91 17.75 -5.84
C PRO A 40 -7.85 16.53 -4.93
N THR A 41 -8.44 15.42 -5.41
CA THR A 41 -8.29 14.12 -4.76
C THR A 41 -6.80 13.81 -4.68
N PRO A 42 -6.28 13.37 -3.52
CA PRO A 42 -4.90 12.89 -3.46
C PRO A 42 -4.73 11.79 -4.52
N ILE A 43 -3.61 11.85 -5.25
CA ILE A 43 -3.28 10.82 -6.26
C ILE A 43 -3.27 9.47 -5.53
N PRO A 44 -3.98 8.44 -6.05
CA PRO A 44 -3.94 7.11 -5.45
C PRO A 44 -2.49 6.65 -5.31
N LEU A 45 -2.12 6.14 -4.15
CA LEU A 45 -0.75 5.65 -3.87
C LEU A 45 -0.32 4.60 -4.90
N ALA A 46 -1.26 3.86 -5.48
CA ALA A 46 -1.04 2.87 -6.54
C ALA A 46 -0.40 3.42 -7.83
N VAL A 47 -0.39 4.74 -8.08
CA VAL A 47 0.07 5.32 -9.37
C VAL A 47 1.52 5.84 -9.31
N ILE A 48 2.22 5.75 -8.17
CA ILE A 48 3.60 6.25 -8.05
C ILE A 48 4.62 5.15 -8.44
N PRO A 49 5.39 5.30 -9.53
CA PRO A 49 6.46 4.37 -9.89
C PRO A 49 7.60 4.39 -8.87
N LEU A 50 8.15 3.22 -8.53
CA LEU A 50 9.39 3.12 -7.75
C LEU A 50 10.58 3.69 -8.56
N PRO A 51 11.48 4.50 -7.96
CA PRO A 51 12.73 4.86 -8.59
C PRO A 51 13.66 3.64 -8.69
N ILE A 52 14.21 3.40 -9.88
CA ILE A 52 15.30 2.44 -10.10
C ILE A 52 16.60 3.17 -9.79
N GLU A 53 17.17 2.99 -8.59
CA GLU A 53 18.52 3.45 -8.29
C GLU A 53 19.52 2.30 -8.40
N THR A 54 20.36 2.36 -9.45
CA THR A 54 21.54 1.52 -9.61
C THR A 54 22.63 2.02 -8.65
N SER A 55 22.73 1.44 -7.45
CA SER A 55 23.81 1.77 -6.51
C SER A 55 24.74 0.59 -6.28
N GLN A 56 25.78 0.53 -7.10
CA GLN A 56 26.99 -0.24 -6.81
C GLN A 56 27.86 0.58 -5.87
N ARG A 57 27.79 0.32 -4.55
CA ARG A 57 28.85 0.71 -3.61
C ARG A 57 29.35 -0.50 -2.83
N PRO A 58 30.66 -0.77 -2.81
CA PRO A 58 31.23 -1.81 -1.96
C PRO A 58 31.07 -1.43 -0.48
N LEU A 59 30.70 -2.42 0.34
CA LEU A 59 30.63 -2.29 1.80
C LEU A 59 32.04 -2.09 2.41
N PRO A 60 32.17 -1.29 3.49
CA PRO A 60 33.42 -1.19 4.23
C PRO A 60 33.70 -2.50 5.02
N PRO A 61 34.99 -2.83 5.25
CA PRO A 61 35.36 -4.05 5.97
C PRO A 61 35.04 -3.96 7.47
N LEU A 62 34.62 -5.09 8.03
CA LEU A 62 34.31 -5.25 9.45
C LEU A 62 35.58 -5.12 10.32
N PRO A 63 35.49 -4.54 11.53
CA PRO A 63 36.60 -4.50 12.47
C PRO A 63 36.88 -5.87 13.09
N PRO A 64 38.13 -6.14 13.50
CA PRO A 64 38.53 -7.43 14.06
C PRO A 64 37.95 -7.66 15.47
N VAL A 65 37.50 -8.88 15.70
CA VAL A 65 37.04 -9.37 17.01
C VAL A 65 38.26 -9.69 17.87
N THR A 66 38.45 -8.96 18.97
CA THR A 66 39.44 -9.29 19.98
C THR A 66 38.81 -10.18 21.06
N SER A 67 39.33 -11.39 21.19
CA SER A 67 39.00 -12.35 22.24
C SER A 67 39.86 -12.11 23.47
N SER A 68 39.29 -11.66 24.59
CA SER A 68 39.74 -11.97 25.97
C SER A 68 38.81 -11.32 27.01
N PRO A 69 38.29 -12.07 28.00
CA PRO A 69 37.58 -11.51 29.15
C PRO A 69 38.56 -11.11 30.27
N PRO A 70 38.38 -9.96 30.95
CA PRO A 70 39.12 -9.66 32.17
C PRO A 70 38.48 -10.33 33.39
N SER A 71 39.30 -11.07 34.13
CA SER A 71 38.97 -11.66 35.43
C SER A 71 39.29 -10.69 36.56
N HIS A 72 38.27 -9.99 37.10
CA HIS A 72 38.34 -9.37 38.42
C HIS A 72 36.98 -9.44 39.14
N PRO A 73 36.97 -9.72 40.46
CA PRO A 73 35.74 -9.80 41.24
C PRO A 73 35.10 -8.42 41.43
N LEU A 74 33.80 -8.35 41.17
CA LEU A 74 32.94 -7.17 41.33
C LEU A 74 32.83 -6.78 42.81
N GLN A 75 33.21 -5.55 43.13
CA GLN A 75 32.95 -4.93 44.42
C GLN A 75 31.71 -4.05 44.29
N LEU A 76 30.62 -4.43 44.97
CA LEU A 76 29.35 -3.70 44.95
C LEU A 76 29.50 -2.35 45.70
N ALA A 77 29.42 -1.25 44.95
CA ALA A 77 29.28 0.08 45.51
C ALA A 77 27.82 0.35 45.94
N PRO A 78 27.57 1.18 46.97
CA PRO A 78 26.22 1.55 47.39
C PRO A 78 25.46 2.29 46.28
N ILE A 79 24.24 1.85 46.01
CA ILE A 79 23.32 2.43 45.02
C ILE A 79 22.85 3.80 45.53
N ALA A 80 23.28 4.88 44.89
CA ALA A 80 22.69 6.20 45.08
C ALA A 80 21.22 6.18 44.59
N PRO A 81 20.29 6.88 45.25
CA PRO A 81 18.91 6.99 44.76
C PRO A 81 18.91 7.62 43.37
N GLN A 82 18.43 6.85 42.40
CA GLN A 82 18.28 7.27 41.01
C GLN A 82 17.29 8.45 40.95
N PRO A 83 17.55 9.48 40.12
CA PRO A 83 16.57 10.52 39.86
C PRO A 83 15.27 9.90 39.36
N VAL A 84 14.14 10.33 39.90
CA VAL A 84 12.81 9.92 39.42
C VAL A 84 12.68 10.40 37.98
N VAL A 85 12.86 9.48 37.04
CA VAL A 85 12.62 9.70 35.61
C VAL A 85 11.15 10.06 35.46
N ALA A 86 10.86 11.20 34.83
CA ALA A 86 9.50 11.59 34.48
C ALA A 86 8.80 10.45 33.70
N PRO A 87 7.47 10.33 33.79
CA PRO A 87 6.75 9.28 33.06
C PRO A 87 7.10 9.34 31.57
N PRO A 88 7.32 8.20 30.89
CA PRO A 88 7.56 8.19 29.45
C PRO A 88 6.37 8.87 28.76
N GLU A 89 6.67 9.61 27.68
CA GLU A 89 5.67 10.06 26.70
C GLU A 89 4.68 8.93 26.46
N SER A 90 3.38 9.26 26.45
CA SER A 90 2.26 8.33 26.24
C SER A 90 2.64 7.23 25.25
N VAL A 91 2.71 5.98 25.71
CA VAL A 91 3.04 4.84 24.84
C VAL A 91 2.02 4.84 23.69
N ALA A 92 2.49 5.09 22.47
CA ALA A 92 1.64 5.13 21.30
C ALA A 92 0.90 3.79 21.16
N LEU A 93 -0.41 3.83 20.91
CA LEU A 93 -1.18 2.62 20.64
C LEU A 93 -0.84 2.08 19.25
N PRO A 94 -0.92 0.75 19.03
CA PRO A 94 -0.74 0.21 17.69
C PRO A 94 -1.86 0.67 16.78
N ARG A 95 -1.49 1.05 15.56
CA ARG A 95 -2.45 1.56 14.57
C ARG A 95 -2.75 0.50 13.51
N LEU A 96 -1.86 -0.45 13.27
CA LEU A 96 -2.13 -1.63 12.44
C LEU A 96 -1.76 -2.91 13.21
N ILE A 97 -2.70 -3.85 13.29
CA ILE A 97 -2.52 -5.18 13.86
C ILE A 97 -2.71 -6.18 12.74
N VAL A 98 -1.70 -6.99 12.45
CA VAL A 98 -1.78 -8.02 11.40
C VAL A 98 -1.89 -9.39 12.05
N TRP A 99 -2.93 -10.14 11.70
CA TRP A 99 -3.17 -11.50 12.17
C TRP A 99 -2.85 -12.52 11.09
N ASN A 100 -2.09 -13.55 11.44
CA ASN A 100 -1.92 -14.73 10.61
C ASN A 100 -2.98 -15.77 11.01
N ASN A 101 -4.04 -15.90 10.20
CA ASN A 101 -5.11 -16.86 10.46
C ASN A 101 -4.79 -18.27 9.91
N CYS A 102 -3.55 -18.52 9.46
CA CYS A 102 -3.14 -19.85 9.08
C CYS A 102 -2.89 -20.76 10.27
N SER A 103 -3.19 -22.05 10.06
CA SER A 103 -2.98 -23.10 11.06
C SER A 103 -1.58 -23.70 11.04
N LYS A 104 -0.85 -23.57 9.91
CA LYS A 104 0.47 -24.19 9.72
C LYS A 104 1.55 -23.28 9.12
N LEU A 105 1.15 -22.35 8.26
CA LEU A 105 2.09 -21.55 7.48
C LEU A 105 2.42 -20.23 8.21
N PRO A 106 3.69 -19.93 8.55
CA PRO A 106 4.07 -18.58 8.92
C PRO A 106 3.90 -17.63 7.73
N ILE A 107 3.40 -16.43 8.00
CA ILE A 107 3.32 -15.34 7.03
C ILE A 107 4.35 -14.29 7.41
N TRP A 108 4.97 -13.68 6.42
CA TRP A 108 5.84 -12.53 6.60
C TRP A 108 5.14 -11.27 6.09
N ILE A 109 5.32 -10.15 6.79
CA ILE A 109 4.84 -8.84 6.32
C ILE A 109 6.05 -8.01 5.93
N ALA A 110 6.10 -7.64 4.66
CA ALA A 110 7.00 -6.61 4.19
C ALA A 110 6.30 -5.24 4.24
N SER A 111 7.12 -4.20 4.40
CA SER A 111 6.62 -2.82 4.47
C SER A 111 7.52 -1.84 3.72
N SER A 112 6.95 -0.72 3.29
CA SER A 112 7.69 0.37 2.66
C SER A 112 8.74 0.99 3.60
N ALA A 113 9.79 1.59 3.05
CA ALA A 113 10.98 2.02 3.80
C ALA A 113 10.71 3.10 4.86
N ASN A 114 9.66 3.89 4.69
CA ASN A 114 9.20 4.92 5.61
C ASN A 114 8.50 4.37 6.86
N VAL A 115 8.07 3.10 6.86
CA VAL A 115 7.47 2.49 8.06
C VAL A 115 8.56 2.33 9.14
N PRO A 116 8.33 2.87 10.36
CA PRO A 116 9.27 2.71 11.45
C PRO A 116 9.58 1.23 11.69
N GLN A 117 10.86 0.92 11.58
CA GLN A 117 11.38 -0.44 11.65
C GLN A 117 11.04 -1.09 13.01
N PRO A 118 10.40 -2.28 13.06
CA PRO A 118 10.99 -3.34 13.87
C PRO A 118 12.32 -3.76 13.26
N ALA A 119 13.19 -4.48 13.97
CA ALA A 119 14.59 -4.75 13.59
C ALA A 119 14.84 -5.24 12.13
N THR A 120 13.80 -5.69 11.41
CA THR A 120 13.81 -6.07 9.99
C THR A 120 12.58 -5.49 9.24
N ARG A 121 12.75 -5.17 7.95
CA ARG A 121 11.65 -4.83 7.00
C ARG A 121 10.69 -5.98 6.70
N ASN A 122 10.95 -7.14 7.30
CA ASN A 122 10.21 -8.37 7.13
C ASN A 122 9.84 -8.87 8.52
N VAL A 123 8.55 -8.82 8.86
CA VAL A 123 8.06 -9.27 10.15
C VAL A 123 7.46 -10.66 10.01
N ARG A 124 8.03 -11.64 10.72
CA ARG A 124 7.50 -13.01 10.77
C ARG A 124 6.33 -13.09 11.75
N ILE A 125 5.21 -13.65 11.30
CA ILE A 125 4.04 -13.91 12.12
C ILE A 125 3.73 -15.40 12.06
N LEU A 126 3.89 -16.10 13.19
CA LEU A 126 3.62 -17.54 13.28
C LEU A 126 2.11 -17.83 13.15
N PRO A 127 1.74 -19.07 12.79
CA PRO A 127 0.35 -19.51 12.75
C PRO A 127 -0.45 -19.11 14.00
N GLY A 128 -1.62 -18.48 13.81
CA GLY A 128 -2.51 -18.04 14.88
C GLY A 128 -1.99 -16.88 15.73
N GLN A 129 -0.86 -16.26 15.36
CA GLN A 129 -0.31 -15.09 16.06
C GLN A 129 -0.61 -13.79 15.32
N SER A 130 -0.35 -12.68 16.01
CA SER A 130 -0.46 -11.33 15.45
C SER A 130 0.80 -10.52 15.69
N TYR A 131 0.98 -9.48 14.89
CA TYR A 131 1.99 -8.45 15.10
C TYR A 131 1.38 -7.06 15.04
N SER A 132 1.85 -6.17 15.91
CA SER A 132 1.35 -4.80 16.04
C SER A 132 2.38 -3.79 15.52
N PHE A 133 2.00 -3.04 14.49
CA PHE A 133 2.76 -1.90 13.98
C PHE A 133 2.36 -0.62 14.71
N TYR A 134 3.37 0.04 15.27
CA TYR A 134 3.24 1.29 16.00
C TYR A 134 3.55 2.45 15.06
N ILE A 135 2.49 3.08 14.53
CA ILE A 135 2.62 4.22 13.63
C ILE A 135 2.68 5.51 14.45
N PRO A 136 3.60 6.46 14.17
CA PRO A 136 3.78 7.67 14.97
C PRO A 136 2.50 8.50 15.08
N ASN A 137 2.28 9.10 16.25
CA ASN A 137 1.15 10.01 16.47
C ASN A 137 1.23 11.27 15.60
N ALA A 138 2.42 11.65 15.13
CA ALA A 138 2.60 12.75 14.19
C ALA A 138 2.06 12.46 12.78
N GLY A 139 1.64 11.21 12.52
CA GLY A 139 1.25 10.74 11.20
C GLY A 139 2.40 10.10 10.43
N LEU A 140 2.06 9.43 9.34
CA LEU A 140 2.99 8.76 8.44
C LEU A 140 2.34 8.58 7.07
N SER A 141 2.82 9.29 6.07
CA SER A 141 2.27 9.24 4.71
C SER A 141 2.80 8.05 3.92
N SER A 142 2.02 7.60 2.94
CA SER A 142 2.48 6.72 1.86
C SER A 142 3.08 5.39 2.33
N THR A 143 2.43 4.73 3.27
CA THR A 143 2.83 3.40 3.74
C THR A 143 2.19 2.31 2.89
N ARG A 144 2.94 1.21 2.69
CA ARG A 144 2.45 -0.02 2.09
C ARG A 144 2.86 -1.20 2.94
N PHE A 145 1.96 -2.16 3.07
CA PHE A 145 2.19 -3.43 3.74
C PHE A 145 1.69 -4.56 2.84
N TRP A 146 2.47 -5.63 2.71
CA TRP A 146 2.07 -6.77 1.89
C TRP A 146 2.55 -8.10 2.48
N PRO A 147 1.75 -9.17 2.31
CA PRO A 147 2.09 -10.47 2.83
C PRO A 147 3.03 -11.24 1.90
N LYS A 148 3.85 -12.08 2.51
CA LYS A 148 4.77 -12.99 1.85
C LYS A 148 4.70 -14.36 2.50
N ALA A 149 4.98 -15.39 1.72
CA ALA A 149 4.92 -16.76 2.19
C ALA A 149 6.00 -17.64 1.54
N TRP A 150 6.32 -18.73 2.25
CA TRP A 150 7.38 -19.66 1.86
C TRP A 150 8.73 -18.98 1.62
N CYS A 151 9.08 -18.09 2.54
CA CYS A 151 10.35 -17.38 2.58
C CYS A 151 11.42 -18.20 3.32
N ASP A 152 12.67 -17.78 3.18
CA ASP A 152 13.73 -18.18 4.11
C ASP A 152 13.52 -17.60 5.53
N ASP A 153 14.43 -17.92 6.44
CA ASP A 153 14.34 -17.50 7.84
C ASP A 153 14.52 -15.99 8.07
N GLN A 154 14.90 -15.22 7.05
CA GLN A 154 14.98 -13.75 7.07
C GLN A 154 13.76 -13.09 6.40
N GLY A 155 12.79 -13.89 5.95
CA GLY A 155 11.65 -13.40 5.21
C GLY A 155 12.02 -12.97 3.79
N GLN A 156 13.13 -13.47 3.25
CA GLN A 156 13.58 -13.20 1.89
C GLN A 156 13.33 -14.41 0.99
N LYS A 157 13.58 -14.23 -0.32
CA LYS A 157 13.54 -15.31 -1.33
C LYS A 157 12.23 -16.12 -1.28
N CYS A 158 11.13 -15.42 -1.07
CA CYS A 158 9.80 -15.99 -0.93
C CYS A 158 9.26 -16.46 -2.28
N VAL A 159 8.52 -17.56 -2.26
CA VAL A 159 7.70 -17.99 -3.42
C VAL A 159 6.54 -17.01 -3.67
N LEU A 160 6.00 -16.39 -2.60
CA LEU A 160 4.95 -15.38 -2.68
C LEU A 160 5.44 -14.07 -2.07
N GLY A 161 5.27 -12.96 -2.79
CA GLY A 161 5.48 -11.60 -2.31
C GLY A 161 6.93 -11.13 -2.18
N SER A 162 7.89 -11.87 -2.73
CA SER A 162 9.24 -11.35 -3.04
C SER A 162 9.21 -10.53 -4.34
N SER A 163 8.37 -9.49 -4.36
CA SER A 163 8.08 -8.67 -5.53
C SER A 163 9.19 -7.68 -5.92
N GLY A 164 10.32 -7.71 -5.21
CA GLY A 164 11.40 -6.76 -5.34
C GLY A 164 11.06 -5.42 -4.68
N GLY A 165 12.08 -4.72 -4.18
CA GLY A 165 11.92 -3.46 -3.46
C GLY A 165 12.99 -3.31 -2.38
N ASP A 166 13.06 -2.15 -1.76
CA ASP A 166 14.15 -1.88 -0.83
C ASP A 166 14.17 -2.91 0.32
N GLY A 167 15.27 -3.65 0.42
CA GLY A 167 15.49 -4.70 1.42
C GLY A 167 14.69 -5.96 1.22
N GLN A 168 14.25 -6.21 -0.01
CA GLN A 168 13.65 -7.46 -0.42
C GLN A 168 14.61 -8.16 -1.38
N ASP A 169 15.08 -9.36 -0.99
CA ASP A 169 15.86 -10.22 -1.87
C ASP A 169 14.93 -11.23 -2.56
N CYS A 170 15.25 -11.50 -3.82
CA CYS A 170 14.48 -12.37 -4.68
C CYS A 170 15.11 -13.78 -4.77
N PRO A 171 14.29 -14.83 -4.99
CA PRO A 171 14.81 -16.18 -5.20
C PRO A 171 15.59 -16.28 -6.52
N ASP A 172 16.34 -17.37 -6.68
CA ASP A 172 17.00 -17.69 -7.95
C ASP A 172 15.95 -17.77 -9.06
N GLY A 173 16.21 -17.16 -10.22
CA GLY A 173 15.23 -17.04 -11.31
C GLY A 173 14.40 -15.76 -11.29
N GLY A 174 14.58 -14.89 -10.29
CA GLY A 174 14.08 -13.51 -10.29
C GLY A 174 12.91 -13.27 -9.34
N CYS A 175 12.58 -11.99 -9.16
CA CYS A 175 11.52 -11.53 -8.26
C CYS A 175 10.14 -11.99 -8.71
N ALA A 176 9.25 -12.21 -7.75
CA ALA A 176 7.82 -12.34 -7.99
C ALA A 176 7.30 -11.06 -8.67
N PRO A 177 6.24 -11.15 -9.49
CA PRO A 177 5.53 -9.94 -9.89
C PRO A 177 4.88 -9.26 -8.66
N PRO A 178 4.69 -7.93 -8.66
CA PRO A 178 4.14 -7.17 -7.52
C PRO A 178 2.61 -7.28 -7.34
N ILE A 179 2.08 -8.50 -7.42
CA ILE A 179 0.65 -8.87 -7.40
C ILE A 179 0.08 -9.06 -5.98
N ASP A 180 0.64 -8.35 -5.00
CA ASP A 180 0.34 -8.64 -3.60
C ASP A 180 -0.99 -8.06 -3.13
N SER A 181 -1.71 -8.80 -2.28
CA SER A 181 -2.84 -8.23 -1.52
C SER A 181 -2.31 -7.16 -0.56
N LYS A 182 -2.47 -5.88 -0.91
CA LYS A 182 -1.84 -4.76 -0.19
C LYS A 182 -2.80 -4.07 0.78
N PHE A 183 -2.24 -3.59 1.89
CA PHE A 183 -2.82 -2.54 2.71
C PHE A 183 -1.98 -1.28 2.53
N GLU A 184 -2.61 -0.22 2.03
CA GLU A 184 -1.98 1.08 1.79
C GLU A 184 -2.62 2.13 2.69
N ALA A 185 -1.80 2.99 3.31
CA ALA A 185 -2.32 4.01 4.19
C ALA A 185 -1.41 5.25 4.24
N SER A 186 -2.03 6.42 4.30
CA SER A 186 -1.46 7.65 4.81
C SER A 186 -2.11 7.98 6.13
N PHE A 187 -1.38 7.80 7.22
CA PHE A 187 -1.86 8.02 8.57
C PHE A 187 -1.77 9.50 8.96
N GLY A 188 -2.88 10.05 9.45
CA GLY A 188 -2.95 11.41 9.99
C GLY A 188 -2.36 11.53 11.39
N ALA A 189 -2.20 12.78 11.82
CA ALA A 189 -1.76 13.18 13.13
C ALA A 189 -2.88 13.02 14.18
N VAL A 190 -2.61 12.24 15.22
CA VAL A 190 -3.54 12.02 16.33
C VAL A 190 -3.76 13.33 17.10
N GLY A 191 -5.02 13.62 17.42
CA GLY A 191 -5.42 14.85 18.11
C GLY A 191 -5.74 16.02 17.18
N VAL A 192 -5.55 15.86 15.87
CA VAL A 192 -6.07 16.78 14.86
C VAL A 192 -7.45 16.28 14.41
N ASP A 193 -8.43 17.17 14.35
CA ASP A 193 -9.79 16.82 13.97
C ASP A 193 -9.92 16.61 12.45
N CYS A 194 -10.18 15.36 12.04
CA CYS A 194 -10.37 14.97 10.65
C CYS A 194 -11.53 15.71 9.96
N ALA A 195 -12.57 16.12 10.71
CA ALA A 195 -13.71 16.82 10.11
C ALA A 195 -13.34 18.24 9.63
N THR A 196 -12.28 18.84 10.18
CA THR A 196 -11.86 20.20 9.88
C THR A 196 -10.50 20.29 9.20
N LYS A 197 -9.65 19.26 9.34
CA LYS A 197 -8.27 19.24 8.85
C LYS A 197 -7.91 17.86 8.34
N ASN A 198 -7.53 17.77 7.06
CA ASN A 198 -7.12 16.50 6.44
C ASN A 198 -5.91 15.86 7.12
N GLU A 199 -5.06 16.65 7.79
CA GLU A 199 -3.94 16.16 8.58
C GLU A 199 -4.40 15.28 9.76
N GLY A 200 -5.64 15.42 10.21
CA GLY A 200 -6.26 14.56 11.22
C GLY A 200 -6.88 13.28 10.67
N CYS A 201 -6.80 13.03 9.37
CA CYS A 201 -7.42 11.89 8.71
C CYS A 201 -6.39 10.83 8.30
N ASP A 202 -6.77 9.58 8.51
CA ASP A 202 -6.18 8.42 7.85
C ASP A 202 -6.89 8.20 6.52
N TRP A 203 -6.10 8.16 5.45
CA TRP A 203 -6.56 7.76 4.12
C TRP A 203 -6.00 6.37 3.85
N PHE A 204 -6.85 5.39 3.62
CA PHE A 204 -6.40 4.03 3.42
C PHE A 204 -7.25 3.30 2.38
N ASP A 205 -6.65 2.26 1.84
CA ASP A 205 -7.29 1.31 0.97
C ASP A 205 -6.65 -0.07 1.13
N THR A 206 -7.39 -1.07 0.66
CA THR A 206 -6.78 -2.34 0.27
C THR A 206 -6.92 -2.46 -1.25
N SER A 207 -5.87 -2.96 -1.88
CA SER A 207 -5.70 -2.78 -3.32
C SER A 207 -5.42 -4.11 -4.02
N ALA A 208 -6.18 -4.36 -5.08
CA ALA A 208 -5.93 -5.40 -6.07
C ALA A 208 -5.50 -4.81 -7.43
N VAL A 209 -5.10 -3.53 -7.46
CA VAL A 209 -4.69 -2.82 -8.68
C VAL A 209 -3.54 -3.52 -9.40
N ASP A 210 -2.60 -4.09 -8.65
CA ASP A 210 -1.47 -4.82 -9.21
C ASP A 210 -1.74 -6.33 -9.34
N GLY A 211 -2.83 -6.83 -8.75
CA GLY A 211 -3.14 -8.25 -8.61
C GLY A 211 -3.52 -8.62 -7.17
N TYR A 212 -3.69 -9.91 -6.91
CA TYR A 212 -3.90 -10.41 -5.54
C TYR A 212 -3.16 -11.73 -5.28
N SER A 213 -2.86 -11.99 -4.00
CA SER A 213 -2.12 -13.18 -3.56
C SER A 213 -2.82 -13.92 -2.43
N LEU A 214 -2.81 -13.37 -1.20
CA LEU A 214 -3.49 -13.97 -0.05
C LEU A 214 -4.90 -13.38 0.17
N PRO A 215 -5.90 -14.21 0.55
CA PRO A 215 -7.18 -13.70 1.03
C PRO A 215 -7.01 -12.96 2.36
N TYR A 216 -7.87 -12.00 2.66
CA TYR A 216 -7.78 -11.20 3.88
C TYR A 216 -9.11 -10.62 4.33
N LYS A 217 -9.14 -10.06 5.54
CA LYS A 217 -10.23 -9.22 6.07
C LYS A 217 -9.62 -8.02 6.76
N LEU A 218 -10.21 -6.84 6.59
CA LEU A 218 -9.78 -5.63 7.30
C LEU A 218 -10.92 -5.11 8.17
N GLU A 219 -10.63 -4.94 9.45
CA GLU A 219 -11.57 -4.44 10.45
C GLU A 219 -11.03 -3.16 11.09
N MET A 220 -11.88 -2.16 11.22
CA MET A 220 -11.55 -0.87 11.83
C MET A 220 -12.11 -0.84 13.25
N SER A 221 -11.37 -0.22 14.16
CA SER A 221 -11.89 0.04 15.51
C SER A 221 -13.11 0.98 15.49
N SER A 222 -13.83 1.06 16.60
CA SER A 222 -14.99 1.95 16.76
C SER A 222 -14.71 3.44 16.56
N HIS A 223 -13.44 3.85 16.48
CA HIS A 223 -13.05 5.23 16.13
C HIS A 223 -13.36 5.60 14.68
N CYS A 224 -13.72 4.62 13.84
CA CYS A 224 -14.09 4.86 12.45
C CYS A 224 -15.43 4.20 12.09
N PRO A 225 -16.55 4.72 12.64
CA PRO A 225 -17.87 4.09 12.47
C PRO A 225 -18.40 4.15 11.02
N GLN A 226 -17.90 5.08 10.21
CA GLN A 226 -18.30 5.22 8.81
C GLN A 226 -17.58 4.26 7.84
N ALA A 227 -16.53 3.58 8.30
CA ALA A 227 -15.75 2.72 7.42
C ALA A 227 -16.58 1.52 6.97
N LYS A 228 -16.49 1.23 5.67
CA LYS A 228 -17.18 0.09 5.06
C LYS A 228 -16.41 -1.18 5.38
N LYS A 229 -17.13 -2.27 5.65
CA LYS A 229 -16.54 -3.60 5.89
C LYS A 229 -15.78 -4.06 4.64
N ILE A 230 -14.55 -4.56 4.84
CA ILE A 230 -13.75 -5.23 3.81
C ILE A 230 -13.53 -6.68 4.24
N ASP A 231 -14.08 -7.62 3.48
CA ASP A 231 -14.00 -9.06 3.76
C ASP A 231 -13.71 -9.82 2.47
N CYS A 232 -12.43 -10.07 2.24
CA CYS A 232 -11.86 -10.76 1.09
C CYS A 232 -11.49 -12.22 1.40
N LEU A 233 -11.98 -12.79 2.51
CA LEU A 233 -11.60 -14.15 2.90
C LEU A 233 -12.14 -15.22 1.92
N GLY A 234 -13.15 -14.87 1.13
CA GLY A 234 -13.71 -15.70 0.07
C GLY A 234 -12.95 -15.66 -1.27
N LEU A 235 -11.92 -14.82 -1.41
CA LEU A 235 -11.12 -14.74 -2.62
C LEU A 235 -10.17 -15.94 -2.71
N SER A 236 -10.21 -16.67 -3.82
CA SER A 236 -9.31 -17.80 -4.07
C SER A 236 -8.48 -17.59 -5.33
N LEU A 237 -7.31 -18.24 -5.39
CA LEU A 237 -6.52 -18.34 -6.61
C LEU A 237 -7.21 -19.21 -7.67
N ALA A 238 -8.12 -20.10 -7.26
CA ALA A 238 -8.95 -20.87 -8.18
C ALA A 238 -9.95 -20.01 -8.96
N ASP A 239 -10.34 -18.85 -8.40
CA ASP A 239 -11.25 -17.90 -9.06
C ASP A 239 -10.52 -17.00 -10.06
N CYS A 240 -9.18 -17.02 -10.09
CA CYS A 240 -8.39 -16.17 -10.96
C CYS A 240 -8.71 -16.45 -12.44
N PRO A 241 -9.10 -15.44 -13.24
CA PRO A 241 -9.50 -15.64 -14.63
C PRO A 241 -8.41 -16.33 -15.47
N ALA A 242 -8.74 -17.50 -16.00
CA ALA A 242 -7.88 -18.24 -16.92
C ALA A 242 -8.07 -17.84 -18.40
N ASP A 243 -9.11 -17.05 -18.69
CA ASP A 243 -9.52 -16.64 -20.04
C ASP A 243 -10.00 -15.17 -20.04
N GLU A 244 -9.11 -14.23 -19.68
CA GLU A 244 -9.40 -12.79 -19.67
C GLU A 244 -9.15 -12.18 -21.04
N TRP A 245 -10.16 -11.50 -21.61
CA TRP A 245 -10.00 -10.79 -22.89
C TRP A 245 -9.36 -9.42 -22.69
N LEU A 246 -8.13 -9.23 -23.20
CA LEU A 246 -7.37 -7.98 -23.08
C LEU A 246 -7.25 -7.24 -24.42
N GLY A 247 -8.38 -7.07 -25.12
CA GLY A 247 -8.44 -6.33 -26.40
C GLY A 247 -7.58 -6.99 -27.48
N ASP A 248 -6.73 -6.21 -28.15
CA ASP A 248 -5.90 -6.68 -29.27
C ASP A 248 -4.87 -7.76 -28.87
N VAL A 249 -4.58 -7.90 -27.58
CA VAL A 249 -3.72 -8.96 -27.05
C VAL A 249 -4.44 -10.32 -27.04
N GLY A 250 -5.76 -10.32 -27.07
CA GLY A 250 -6.60 -11.51 -27.02
C GLY A 250 -6.79 -12.09 -25.61
N ASN A 251 -7.23 -13.33 -25.54
CA ASN A 251 -7.46 -14.05 -24.29
C ASN A 251 -6.15 -14.38 -23.56
N GLN A 252 -6.10 -14.10 -22.26
CA GLN A 252 -4.94 -14.29 -21.41
C GLN A 252 -5.29 -15.06 -20.13
N ASP A 253 -4.39 -15.93 -19.69
CA ASP A 253 -4.43 -16.54 -18.36
C ASP A 253 -3.77 -15.59 -17.34
N LEU A 254 -4.55 -15.12 -16.36
CA LEU A 254 -4.09 -14.21 -15.33
C LEU A 254 -3.42 -14.92 -14.15
N ARG A 255 -3.48 -16.26 -14.08
CA ARG A 255 -2.84 -17.02 -13.00
C ARG A 255 -1.32 -16.86 -13.05
N VAL A 256 -0.73 -16.60 -11.89
CA VAL A 256 0.72 -16.46 -11.75
C VAL A 256 1.27 -17.78 -11.27
N TRP A 257 2.11 -18.40 -12.10
CA TRP A 257 2.77 -19.66 -11.81
C TRP A 257 4.17 -19.39 -11.28
N ASP A 258 4.48 -19.93 -10.11
CA ASP A 258 5.84 -19.91 -9.57
C ASP A 258 6.78 -20.69 -10.50
N HIS A 259 7.91 -20.09 -10.86
CA HIS A 259 8.83 -20.61 -11.86
C HIS A 259 9.62 -21.84 -11.40
N LEU A 260 9.65 -22.12 -10.08
CA LEU A 260 10.34 -23.28 -9.52
C LEU A 260 9.39 -24.44 -9.25
N SER A 261 8.27 -24.19 -8.59
CA SER A 261 7.32 -25.20 -8.13
C SER A 261 6.17 -25.46 -9.10
N SER A 262 5.99 -24.62 -10.13
CA SER A 262 4.85 -24.68 -11.06
C SER A 262 3.49 -24.65 -10.36
N LYS A 263 3.39 -23.94 -9.21
CA LYS A 263 2.14 -23.73 -8.48
C LYS A 263 1.59 -22.34 -8.75
N VAL A 264 0.27 -22.19 -8.72
CA VAL A 264 -0.37 -20.87 -8.78
C VAL A 264 -0.16 -20.17 -7.45
N VAL A 265 0.45 -18.98 -7.48
CA VAL A 265 0.84 -18.22 -6.27
C VAL A 265 0.24 -16.82 -6.21
N GLY A 266 -0.56 -16.46 -7.21
CA GLY A 266 -1.29 -15.21 -7.25
C GLY A 266 -2.06 -15.06 -8.56
N CYS A 267 -2.69 -13.90 -8.70
CA CYS A 267 -3.44 -13.51 -9.88
C CYS A 267 -3.00 -12.13 -10.33
N TYR A 268 -2.57 -12.00 -11.58
CA TYR A 268 -2.32 -10.71 -12.20
C TYR A 268 -3.61 -9.91 -12.30
N SER A 269 -3.54 -8.59 -12.05
CA SER A 269 -4.53 -7.68 -12.62
C SER A 269 -4.32 -7.57 -14.14
N PRO A 270 -5.32 -7.08 -14.91
CA PRO A 270 -5.15 -6.77 -16.33
C PRO A 270 -3.92 -5.90 -16.62
N CYS A 271 -3.69 -4.85 -15.82
CA CYS A 271 -2.49 -4.03 -15.94
C CYS A 271 -1.22 -4.83 -15.65
N GLY A 272 -1.19 -5.57 -14.54
CA GLY A 272 -0.02 -6.35 -14.14
C GLY A 272 0.35 -7.40 -15.19
N LYS A 273 -0.64 -8.05 -15.80
CA LYS A 273 -0.44 -9.01 -16.88
C LYS A 273 0.25 -8.37 -18.09
N LEU A 274 -0.10 -7.13 -18.42
CA LEU A 274 0.45 -6.42 -19.59
C LEU A 274 1.80 -5.75 -19.32
N SER A 275 2.15 -5.51 -18.06
CA SER A 275 3.30 -4.67 -17.68
C SER A 275 4.40 -5.36 -16.87
N TYR A 276 4.14 -6.54 -16.29
CA TYR A 276 5.13 -7.27 -15.49
C TYR A 276 5.72 -8.45 -16.24
N SER A 277 7.00 -8.39 -16.58
CA SER A 277 7.69 -9.43 -17.34
C SER A 277 8.20 -10.59 -16.49
N ASN A 278 7.85 -10.64 -15.20
CA ASN A 278 8.31 -11.65 -14.26
C ASN A 278 7.95 -13.06 -14.73
N TRP A 279 8.82 -14.02 -14.39
CA TRP A 279 8.58 -15.46 -14.52
C TRP A 279 8.02 -15.91 -15.88
N GLY A 280 8.53 -15.30 -16.96
CA GLY A 280 8.21 -15.72 -18.33
C GLY A 280 6.87 -15.20 -18.86
N ASN A 281 6.27 -14.19 -18.21
CA ASN A 281 5.08 -13.51 -18.74
C ASN A 281 5.38 -12.79 -20.07
N LYS A 282 5.06 -13.44 -21.19
CA LYS A 282 5.44 -13.00 -22.54
C LYS A 282 4.78 -11.70 -22.99
N VAL A 283 3.60 -11.38 -22.44
CA VAL A 283 2.85 -10.15 -22.76
C VAL A 283 3.13 -9.01 -21.78
N GLY A 284 3.93 -9.27 -20.75
CA GLY A 284 4.23 -8.34 -19.65
C GLY A 284 5.35 -7.33 -19.93
N GLN A 285 5.61 -6.98 -21.19
CA GLN A 285 6.74 -6.11 -21.57
C GLN A 285 6.30 -4.70 -21.95
N ASN A 286 5.01 -4.37 -21.76
CA ASN A 286 4.47 -3.09 -22.16
C ASN A 286 4.66 -2.07 -21.04
N ALA A 287 5.16 -0.87 -21.39
CA ALA A 287 5.12 0.24 -20.47
C ALA A 287 3.66 0.56 -20.09
N PRO A 288 3.35 0.94 -18.83
CA PRO A 288 1.98 1.25 -18.42
C PRO A 288 1.27 2.30 -19.29
N ASN A 289 2.02 3.22 -19.92
CA ASN A 289 1.49 4.27 -20.81
C ASN A 289 1.45 3.89 -22.30
N SER A 290 1.83 2.67 -22.67
CA SER A 290 1.73 2.16 -24.04
C SER A 290 0.28 2.04 -24.50
N ASP A 291 0.04 2.01 -25.82
CA ASP A 291 -1.32 1.87 -26.37
C ASP A 291 -2.01 0.58 -25.92
N VAL A 292 -1.24 -0.50 -25.72
CA VAL A 292 -1.73 -1.79 -25.26
C VAL A 292 -2.17 -1.77 -23.79
N ALA A 293 -1.39 -1.12 -22.92
CA ALA A 293 -1.59 -1.21 -21.47
C ALA A 293 -2.32 0.00 -20.86
N LYS A 294 -2.26 1.20 -21.48
CA LYS A 294 -2.72 2.46 -20.87
C LYS A 294 -4.16 2.44 -20.40
N MET A 295 -5.05 1.74 -21.10
CA MET A 295 -6.46 1.68 -20.73
C MET A 295 -6.75 0.65 -19.64
N TYR A 296 -5.78 -0.20 -19.28
CA TYR A 296 -5.83 -1.14 -18.17
C TYR A 296 -5.04 -0.64 -16.94
N CYS A 297 -3.90 0.02 -17.18
CA CYS A 297 -3.04 0.59 -16.15
C CYS A 297 -3.42 2.01 -15.74
N CYS A 298 -4.13 2.72 -16.61
CA CYS A 298 -4.62 4.07 -16.39
C CYS A 298 -3.57 5.07 -15.85
N PRO A 299 -2.42 5.24 -16.52
CA PRO A 299 -1.49 6.29 -16.15
C PRO A 299 -2.10 7.67 -16.45
N THR A 300 -2.05 8.57 -15.46
CA THR A 300 -2.42 9.98 -15.65
C THR A 300 -1.16 10.84 -15.61
N PRO A 301 -0.85 11.59 -16.70
CA PRO A 301 -1.36 11.48 -18.08
C PRO A 301 -0.86 10.19 -18.80
N PRO A 302 -1.44 9.78 -19.96
CA PRO A 302 -2.43 10.48 -20.79
C PRO A 302 -3.89 10.07 -20.58
N VAL A 303 -4.17 9.06 -19.75
CA VAL A 303 -5.55 8.59 -19.51
C VAL A 303 -6.13 9.36 -18.34
N SER A 304 -7.18 10.14 -18.55
CA SER A 304 -7.89 10.79 -17.43
C SER A 304 -8.63 9.76 -16.56
N PRO A 305 -8.91 10.07 -15.29
CA PRO A 305 -9.71 9.19 -14.43
C PRO A 305 -11.05 8.82 -15.06
N GLN A 306 -11.72 9.77 -15.74
CA GLN A 306 -12.97 9.50 -16.42
C GLN A 306 -12.81 8.51 -17.58
N GLN A 307 -11.77 8.67 -18.41
CA GLN A 307 -11.49 7.73 -19.51
C GLN A 307 -11.19 6.32 -18.99
N CYS A 308 -10.46 6.21 -17.89
CA CYS A 308 -10.17 4.92 -17.28
C CYS A 308 -11.45 4.25 -16.76
N ARG A 309 -12.29 4.98 -16.02
CA ARG A 309 -13.57 4.48 -15.50
C ARG A 309 -14.47 3.98 -16.62
N THR A 310 -14.62 4.73 -17.70
CA THR A 310 -15.41 4.30 -18.86
C THR A 310 -14.65 3.37 -19.81
N GLY A 311 -13.45 2.95 -19.43
CA GLY A 311 -12.54 2.15 -20.23
C GLY A 311 -12.81 0.65 -20.14
N PRO A 312 -11.98 -0.17 -20.80
CA PRO A 312 -12.12 -1.62 -20.80
C PRO A 312 -11.80 -2.24 -19.43
N VAL A 313 -10.96 -1.61 -18.60
CA VAL A 313 -10.50 -2.18 -17.32
C VAL A 313 -11.64 -2.52 -16.37
N GLU A 314 -12.63 -1.63 -16.23
CA GLU A 314 -13.79 -1.82 -15.36
C GLU A 314 -14.64 -3.03 -15.79
N GLN A 315 -14.57 -3.41 -17.08
CA GLN A 315 -15.39 -4.47 -17.66
C GLN A 315 -14.72 -5.86 -17.60
N THR A 316 -13.46 -5.92 -17.19
CA THR A 316 -12.68 -7.17 -17.12
C THR A 316 -13.30 -8.18 -16.15
N ALA A 317 -13.10 -9.46 -16.41
CA ALA A 317 -13.55 -10.51 -15.49
C ALA A 317 -12.83 -10.39 -14.14
N PHE A 318 -11.56 -9.97 -14.15
CA PHE A 318 -10.80 -9.67 -12.93
C PHE A 318 -11.47 -8.59 -12.06
N VAL A 319 -11.79 -7.41 -12.60
CA VAL A 319 -12.38 -6.33 -11.79
C VAL A 319 -13.75 -6.74 -11.24
N LYS A 320 -14.56 -7.44 -12.05
CA LYS A 320 -15.85 -8.00 -11.61
C LYS A 320 -15.68 -8.99 -10.47
N LEU A 321 -14.69 -9.88 -10.54
CA LEU A 321 -14.36 -10.83 -9.47
C LEU A 321 -14.01 -10.09 -8.16
N ILE A 322 -13.16 -9.06 -8.23
CA ILE A 322 -12.80 -8.26 -7.05
C ILE A 322 -14.04 -7.58 -6.48
N HIS A 323 -14.86 -6.93 -7.29
CA HIS A 323 -16.07 -6.28 -6.78
C HIS A 323 -17.09 -7.26 -6.19
N GLU A 324 -17.16 -8.48 -6.71
CA GLU A 324 -18.04 -9.54 -6.20
C GLU A 324 -17.56 -10.13 -4.87
N LYS A 325 -16.26 -10.48 -4.79
CA LYS A 325 -15.68 -11.22 -3.64
C LYS A 325 -15.06 -10.33 -2.58
N CYS A 326 -14.79 -9.08 -2.93
CA CYS A 326 -14.00 -8.11 -2.16
C CYS A 326 -14.64 -6.72 -2.27
N ALA A 327 -15.87 -6.58 -1.77
CA ALA A 327 -16.54 -5.28 -1.76
C ALA A 327 -15.68 -4.23 -1.03
N ASN A 328 -15.67 -3.00 -1.54
CA ASN A 328 -14.92 -1.85 -1.01
C ASN A 328 -13.39 -1.97 -1.11
N VAL A 329 -12.88 -2.67 -2.12
CA VAL A 329 -11.45 -2.82 -2.46
C VAL A 329 -11.21 -2.24 -3.85
N TYR A 330 -10.04 -1.66 -4.10
CA TYR A 330 -9.67 -1.25 -5.45
C TYR A 330 -9.45 -2.45 -6.36
N GLY A 331 -10.23 -2.57 -7.43
CA GLY A 331 -9.97 -3.48 -8.53
C GLY A 331 -9.01 -2.89 -9.58
N TYR A 332 -8.88 -1.56 -9.66
CA TYR A 332 -8.02 -0.84 -10.60
C TYR A 332 -7.72 0.60 -10.13
N ALA A 333 -6.83 1.32 -10.82
CA ALA A 333 -6.22 2.57 -10.34
C ALA A 333 -7.16 3.76 -10.10
N TYR A 334 -8.38 3.78 -10.67
CA TYR A 334 -9.37 4.85 -10.48
C TYR A 334 -10.70 4.36 -9.91
N ASP A 335 -10.61 3.31 -9.10
CA ASP A 335 -11.71 2.69 -8.37
C ASP A 335 -12.00 3.39 -7.03
N ASP A 336 -11.65 4.68 -6.94
CA ASP A 336 -11.71 5.51 -5.72
C ASP A 336 -13.11 5.52 -5.08
N ALA A 337 -14.16 5.51 -5.91
CA ALA A 337 -15.55 5.49 -5.45
C ALA A 337 -15.90 4.20 -4.67
N VAL A 338 -15.15 3.13 -4.89
CA VAL A 338 -15.34 1.82 -4.26
C VAL A 338 -14.40 1.66 -3.07
N GLY A 339 -13.09 1.81 -3.27
CA GLY A 339 -12.08 1.34 -2.31
C GLY A 339 -11.46 2.40 -1.40
N LEU A 340 -11.56 3.70 -1.69
CA LEU A 340 -10.94 4.72 -0.84
C LEU A 340 -11.75 4.88 0.44
N GLN A 341 -11.09 4.76 1.58
CA GLN A 341 -11.71 4.98 2.87
C GLN A 341 -10.95 6.04 3.69
N VAL A 342 -11.72 6.76 4.50
CA VAL A 342 -11.22 7.84 5.36
C VAL A 342 -11.67 7.58 6.78
N CYS A 343 -10.73 7.62 7.72
CA CYS A 343 -10.97 7.47 9.14
C CYS A 343 -10.30 8.60 9.94
N PRO A 344 -10.79 8.94 11.14
CA PRO A 344 -10.03 9.79 12.05
C PRO A 344 -8.69 9.13 12.44
N ALA A 345 -7.65 9.95 12.57
CA ALA A 345 -6.36 9.51 13.08
C ALA A 345 -6.50 8.91 14.48
N GLY A 346 -5.71 7.86 14.76
CA GLY A 346 -5.82 7.06 15.97
C GLY A 346 -6.77 5.85 15.83
N THR A 347 -7.40 5.68 14.67
CA THR A 347 -8.09 4.43 14.32
C THR A 347 -7.09 3.26 14.30
N THR A 348 -7.45 2.16 14.96
CA THR A 348 -6.71 0.89 14.84
C THR A 348 -7.34 0.03 13.75
N TYR A 349 -6.50 -0.48 12.85
CA TYR A 349 -6.84 -1.40 11.77
C TYR A 349 -6.39 -2.82 12.14
N THR A 350 -7.28 -3.80 12.03
CA THR A 350 -6.97 -5.22 12.24
C THR A 350 -7.06 -5.93 10.90
N TRP A 351 -5.90 -6.26 10.33
CA TRP A 351 -5.78 -6.94 9.04
C TRP A 351 -5.54 -8.43 9.26
N THR A 352 -6.56 -9.24 9.02
CA THR A 352 -6.51 -10.69 9.19
C THR A 352 -6.22 -11.36 7.86
N LEU A 353 -5.08 -12.03 7.76
CA LEU A 353 -4.66 -12.73 6.55
C LEU A 353 -5.11 -14.19 6.60
N GLY A 354 -5.80 -14.62 5.55
CA GLY A 354 -6.09 -16.02 5.30
C GLY A 354 -4.90 -16.74 4.66
N CYS A 355 -5.05 -18.04 4.48
CA CYS A 355 -4.01 -18.85 3.85
C CYS A 355 -4.13 -18.84 2.34
N PRO A 356 -3.01 -19.02 1.62
CA PRO A 356 -3.07 -19.37 0.23
C PRO A 356 -3.88 -20.66 0.10
N THR A 357 -5.04 -20.59 -0.56
CA THR A 357 -5.84 -21.78 -0.87
C THR A 357 -5.15 -22.52 -2.00
N GLU A 358 -4.81 -23.79 -1.74
CA GLU A 358 -4.12 -24.75 -2.61
C GLU A 358 -2.60 -24.64 -2.76
N VAL A 359 -1.87 -25.06 -1.71
CA VAL A 359 -0.74 -25.98 -1.94
C VAL A 359 -1.33 -27.38 -1.96
N VAL A 360 -1.84 -27.83 -3.11
CA VAL A 360 -2.03 -29.28 -3.29
C VAL A 360 -0.63 -29.90 -3.21
N GLN A 361 -0.37 -30.59 -2.11
CA GLN A 361 0.67 -31.59 -2.04
C GLN A 361 0.14 -32.78 -2.85
N GLY A 362 0.61 -32.88 -4.10
CA GLY A 362 0.63 -34.13 -4.85
C GLY A 362 2.02 -34.73 -4.72
#